data_AF-A0A5A9Z7F5-F1
#
_entry.id   AF-A0A5A9Z7F5-F1
#
_cell.length_a   1.000
_cell.length_b   1.000
_cell.length_c   1.000
_cell.angle_alpha   90.00
_cell.angle_beta   90.00
_cell.angle_gamma   90.00
#
_symmetry.space_group_name_H-M   'P 1'
#
loop_
_entity.id
_entity.type
_entity.pdbx_description
1 polymer ?
#
loop_
_entity_poly.entity_id
_entity_poly.type
_entity_poly.pdbx_seq_one_letter_code
_entity_poly.pdbx_strand_id
1 'polypeptide(L)'
;MTTTDLPAKHYQTASFDASTNNPSACNSTLDDSFAAIDWQAPWLCHLNQLGYISKIIIQLSGLNNEPAQTDKIEHTPDIIAKVLNTALQQQANDLQQSLPQTKPALNNQAKTLRFVSQDALPEGEAYESFIGTTGNIPTRDNLHDLFNGSIWLTFPKTKALLNYYHMLEIEQQGIGSSRGRVRDTITVFDENGAILVTAESSIGEALINFDWQGSLVAPRDKWDKSKQSNNQSQAAVYIFGHALLEKLLQPRKALCAHSIVIHVAQDFFTLSLSERIGHLDQKVTDYMDALLSQPDVTPRKLSPLPILGVPHFWAENANPSFYEDCQVFRSGRRRQK
;
A
#
# COMPACT_ATOMS: atom_id res chain seq x y z
N MET A 1 83.30 41.44 -36.68
CA MET A 1 83.00 40.99 -35.31
C MET A 1 81.82 40.03 -35.43
N THR A 2 82.04 38.71 -35.41
CA THR A 2 82.15 37.87 -34.18
C THR A 2 80.84 37.88 -33.38
N THR A 3 80.21 36.78 -32.97
CA THR A 3 80.56 35.33 -32.86
C THR A 3 79.22 34.58 -32.66
N THR A 4 79.02 33.30 -33.00
CA THR A 4 79.08 32.14 -32.07
C THR A 4 78.74 32.46 -30.58
N ASP A 5 77.96 31.67 -29.83
CA ASP A 5 77.90 30.20 -29.74
C ASP A 5 76.57 29.64 -29.14
N LEU A 6 76.47 28.30 -29.13
CA LEU A 6 75.64 27.40 -28.29
C LEU A 6 76.02 27.53 -26.77
N PRO A 7 75.49 26.75 -25.79
CA PRO A 7 74.62 25.56 -25.79
C PRO A 7 73.32 25.79 -24.94
N ALA A 8 72.58 24.86 -24.32
CA ALA A 8 72.76 23.43 -24.02
C ALA A 8 71.41 22.67 -23.86
N LYS A 9 71.49 21.39 -23.44
CA LYS A 9 70.36 20.56 -22.96
C LYS A 9 70.55 20.25 -21.47
N HIS A 10 69.46 20.14 -20.71
CA HIS A 10 69.37 19.20 -19.59
C HIS A 10 67.95 18.64 -19.46
N TYR A 11 67.86 17.32 -19.23
CA TYR A 11 66.63 16.58 -18.93
C TYR A 11 66.32 16.64 -17.43
N GLN A 12 65.04 16.74 -17.05
CA GLN A 12 64.41 15.84 -16.07
C GLN A 12 62.87 15.98 -16.06
N THR A 13 62.19 15.08 -15.35
CA THR A 13 60.84 14.56 -15.68
C THR A 13 59.72 14.89 -14.67
N ALA A 14 58.47 14.83 -15.17
CA ALA A 14 57.19 14.70 -14.43
C ALA A 14 56.75 15.92 -13.58
N SER A 15 55.49 16.38 -13.61
CA SER A 15 54.24 15.61 -13.46
C SER A 15 53.04 16.23 -14.20
N PHE A 16 51.95 15.46 -14.33
CA PHE A 16 50.64 15.94 -14.76
C PHE A 16 49.94 16.69 -13.62
N ASP A 17 49.21 17.77 -13.93
CA ASP A 17 48.04 18.20 -13.16
C ASP A 17 47.01 18.80 -14.12
N ALA A 18 45.84 18.14 -14.23
CA ALA A 18 44.71 18.60 -15.01
C ALA A 18 43.59 19.01 -14.05
N SER A 19 43.25 20.29 -14.03
CA SER A 19 42.20 20.85 -13.16
C SER A 19 40.82 20.31 -13.52
N THR A 20 40.24 19.49 -12.66
CA THR A 20 38.85 19.02 -12.76
C THR A 20 37.93 19.84 -11.85
N ASN A 21 36.90 20.44 -12.46
CA ASN A 21 35.74 20.95 -11.71
C ASN A 21 34.93 19.76 -11.20
N ASN A 22 34.62 19.74 -9.90
CA ASN A 22 33.75 18.72 -9.28
C ASN A 22 32.29 19.20 -9.19
N PRO A 23 31.35 18.56 -9.90
CA PRO A 23 29.97 18.45 -9.46
C PRO A 23 29.77 17.19 -8.61
N SER A 24 28.98 17.35 -7.55
CA SER A 24 28.57 16.37 -6.53
C SER A 24 28.32 14.91 -7.00
N ALA A 25 28.89 13.95 -6.27
CA ALA A 25 28.49 12.54 -6.33
C ALA A 25 27.14 12.29 -5.64
N CYS A 26 26.38 11.28 -6.10
CA CYS A 26 25.12 10.86 -5.49
C CYS A 26 24.94 9.34 -5.60
N ASN A 27 24.45 8.70 -4.53
CA ASN A 27 24.33 7.24 -4.43
C ASN A 27 22.99 6.72 -4.96
N SER A 28 22.95 5.45 -5.36
CA SER A 28 21.71 4.76 -5.78
C SER A 28 20.89 4.31 -4.55
N THR A 29 20.12 5.22 -3.97
CA THR A 29 19.32 4.98 -2.76
C THR A 29 17.84 5.32 -3.00
N LEU A 30 16.96 4.64 -2.25
CA LEU A 30 15.61 5.14 -2.05
C LEU A 30 15.71 6.49 -1.31
N ASP A 31 14.78 7.42 -1.59
CA ASP A 31 14.81 8.73 -0.95
C ASP A 31 14.55 8.65 0.57
N ASP A 32 14.88 9.72 1.29
CA ASP A 32 14.80 9.76 2.75
C ASP A 32 13.38 9.54 3.31
N SER A 33 12.31 9.63 2.49
CA SER A 33 10.94 9.37 2.94
C SER A 33 10.71 7.90 3.30
N PHE A 34 11.46 6.97 2.71
CA PHE A 34 11.42 5.55 3.06
C PHE A 34 12.06 5.25 4.44
N ALA A 35 12.99 6.09 4.89
CA ALA A 35 13.56 6.00 6.24
C ALA A 35 12.59 6.47 7.34
N ALA A 36 11.53 7.22 6.99
CA ALA A 36 10.51 7.69 7.91
C ALA A 36 9.43 6.63 8.25
N ILE A 37 9.49 5.43 7.67
CA ILE A 37 8.50 4.38 7.90
C ILE A 37 8.71 3.73 9.28
N ASP A 38 7.79 3.99 10.22
CA ASP A 38 7.66 3.17 11.42
C ASP A 38 7.07 1.80 11.07
N TRP A 39 7.93 0.86 10.71
CA TRP A 39 7.58 -0.54 10.44
C TRP A 39 6.99 -1.28 11.67
N GLN A 40 7.03 -0.67 12.85
CA GLN A 40 6.39 -1.17 14.06
C GLN A 40 4.99 -0.57 14.27
N ALA A 41 4.47 0.26 13.36
CA ALA A 41 3.14 0.84 13.50
C ALA A 41 2.01 -0.22 13.43
N PRO A 42 0.98 -0.12 14.29
CA PRO A 42 -0.06 -1.16 14.43
C PRO A 42 -0.96 -1.33 13.19
N TRP A 43 -0.96 -0.37 12.27
CA TRP A 43 -1.72 -0.40 11.01
C TRP A 43 -0.95 -1.00 9.82
N LEU A 44 0.32 -1.38 10.01
CA LEU A 44 1.13 -2.09 9.00
C LEU A 44 1.20 -3.60 9.27
N CYS A 45 0.80 -4.05 10.46
CA CYS A 45 1.06 -5.42 10.95
C CYS A 45 0.50 -6.52 10.05
N HIS A 46 -0.54 -6.23 9.28
CA HIS A 46 -1.28 -7.18 8.43
C HIS A 46 -0.71 -7.34 7.02
N LEU A 47 0.27 -6.51 6.63
CA LEU A 47 0.86 -6.60 5.30
C LEU A 47 1.63 -7.92 5.17
N ASN A 48 1.34 -8.68 4.11
CA ASN A 48 2.10 -9.89 3.82
C ASN A 48 3.57 -9.56 3.53
N GLN A 49 4.46 -10.45 3.95
CA GLN A 49 5.92 -10.31 3.80
C GLN A 49 6.52 -9.04 4.44
N LEU A 50 5.82 -8.39 5.39
CA LEU A 50 6.29 -7.20 6.11
C LEU A 50 7.72 -7.34 6.66
N GLY A 51 8.09 -8.51 7.21
CA GLY A 51 9.43 -8.75 7.75
C GLY A 51 10.55 -8.76 6.69
N TYR A 52 10.25 -9.23 5.48
CA TYR A 52 11.18 -9.16 4.35
C TYR A 52 11.22 -7.73 3.78
N ILE A 53 10.06 -7.14 3.50
CA ILE A 53 9.94 -5.80 2.89
C ILE A 53 10.61 -4.75 3.78
N SER A 54 10.26 -4.69 5.07
CA SER A 54 10.85 -3.73 6.01
C SER A 54 12.38 -3.85 6.08
N LYS A 55 12.92 -5.06 6.22
CA LYS A 55 14.36 -5.30 6.26
C LYS A 55 15.08 -4.77 5.02
N ILE A 56 14.54 -5.05 3.83
CA ILE A 56 15.17 -4.63 2.57
C ILE A 56 15.03 -3.12 2.34
N ILE A 57 13.88 -2.53 2.62
CA ILE A 57 13.69 -1.07 2.49
C ILE A 57 14.57 -0.32 3.49
N ILE A 58 14.69 -0.78 4.75
CA ILE A 58 15.63 -0.19 5.73
C ILE A 58 17.08 -0.27 5.21
N GLN A 59 17.51 -1.41 4.67
CA GLN A 59 18.85 -1.57 4.12
C GLN A 59 19.10 -0.61 2.95
N LEU A 60 18.15 -0.48 2.02
CA LEU A 60 18.28 0.36 0.82
C LEU A 60 18.16 1.87 1.10
N SER A 61 17.46 2.25 2.18
CA SER A 61 17.37 3.65 2.65
C SER A 61 18.58 4.04 3.51
N GLY A 62 19.23 3.07 4.15
CA GLY A 62 20.38 3.29 5.05
C GLY A 62 21.77 3.32 4.37
N LEU A 63 21.86 3.00 3.08
CA LEU A 63 23.13 2.82 2.35
C LEU A 63 23.91 4.11 2.02
N ASN A 64 23.53 5.25 2.61
CA ASN A 64 24.14 6.56 2.32
C ASN A 64 25.55 6.80 2.92
N ASN A 65 26.18 5.81 3.57
CA ASN A 65 27.29 6.07 4.52
C ASN A 65 28.66 5.38 4.29
N GLU A 66 28.91 4.56 3.25
CA GLU A 66 30.30 4.18 2.89
C GLU A 66 30.56 4.09 1.37
N PRO A 67 31.71 4.62 0.86
CA PRO A 67 32.07 4.54 -0.55
C PRO A 67 32.94 3.30 -0.86
N ALA A 68 32.34 2.28 -1.46
CA ALA A 68 33.07 1.11 -1.98
C ALA A 68 33.18 1.15 -3.51
N GLN A 69 34.41 1.17 -4.02
CA GLN A 69 34.71 1.06 -5.45
C GLN A 69 34.35 -0.34 -5.99
N THR A 70 33.61 -0.43 -7.10
CA THR A 70 34.01 -1.27 -8.25
C THR A 70 33.18 -0.97 -9.50
N ASP A 71 33.79 -1.11 -10.67
CA ASP A 71 33.22 -0.72 -11.96
C ASP A 71 32.08 -1.61 -12.46
N LYS A 72 31.25 -1.03 -13.35
CA LYS A 72 30.21 -1.67 -14.21
C LYS A 72 28.91 -2.14 -13.53
N ILE A 73 28.13 -1.20 -13.00
CA ILE A 73 26.68 -1.38 -12.83
C ILE A 73 25.96 -0.13 -13.36
N GLU A 74 25.17 -0.29 -14.42
CA GLU A 74 24.27 0.75 -14.94
C GLU A 74 23.18 1.08 -13.91
N HIS A 75 22.49 2.22 -14.09
CA HIS A 75 21.28 2.54 -13.33
C HIS A 75 20.35 1.31 -13.25
N THR A 76 20.05 0.84 -12.04
CA THR A 76 19.01 -0.16 -11.80
C THR A 76 17.71 0.53 -11.37
N PRO A 77 16.85 0.96 -12.31
CA PRO A 77 15.49 1.39 -11.98
C PRO A 77 14.69 0.23 -11.37
N ASP A 78 13.49 0.51 -10.87
CA ASP A 78 12.50 -0.49 -10.43
C ASP A 78 12.89 -1.25 -9.16
N ILE A 79 13.52 -0.56 -8.21
CA ILE A 79 13.90 -1.11 -6.89
C ILE A 79 12.68 -1.71 -6.20
N ILE A 80 11.58 -0.97 -6.10
CA ILE A 80 10.35 -1.38 -5.42
C ILE A 80 9.69 -2.55 -6.15
N ALA A 81 9.68 -2.54 -7.49
CA ALA A 81 9.17 -3.69 -8.26
C ALA A 81 9.98 -4.97 -8.00
N LYS A 82 11.31 -4.88 -7.87
CA LYS A 82 12.19 -6.03 -7.56
C LYS A 82 11.96 -6.58 -6.15
N VAL A 83 11.81 -5.69 -5.16
CA VAL A 83 11.48 -6.08 -3.77
C VAL A 83 10.12 -6.76 -3.72
N LEU A 84 9.09 -6.16 -4.32
CA LEU A 84 7.73 -6.71 -4.33
C LEU A 84 7.63 -8.04 -5.08
N ASN A 85 8.30 -8.20 -6.22
CA ASN A 85 8.37 -9.49 -6.91
C ASN A 85 9.06 -10.56 -6.06
N THR A 86 10.12 -10.23 -5.34
CA THR A 86 10.81 -11.19 -4.48
C THR A 86 9.93 -11.61 -3.30
N ALA A 87 9.21 -10.66 -2.69
CA ALA A 87 8.19 -10.94 -1.67
C ALA A 87 7.07 -11.84 -2.22
N LEU A 88 6.58 -11.56 -3.44
CA LEU A 88 5.55 -12.37 -4.11
C LEU A 88 5.99 -13.83 -4.31
N GLN A 89 7.24 -14.05 -4.74
CA GLN A 89 7.78 -15.41 -4.89
C GLN A 89 7.96 -16.11 -3.55
N GLN A 90 8.47 -15.42 -2.52
CA GLN A 90 8.60 -15.98 -1.17
C GLN A 90 7.24 -16.44 -0.62
N GLN A 91 6.23 -15.56 -0.68
CA GLN A 91 4.87 -15.89 -0.25
C GLN A 91 4.25 -17.07 -1.00
N ALA A 92 4.46 -17.15 -2.33
CA ALA A 92 3.97 -18.28 -3.12
C ALA A 92 4.64 -19.61 -2.72
N ASN A 93 5.96 -19.58 -2.46
CA ASN A 93 6.72 -20.75 -2.00
C ASN A 93 6.33 -21.18 -0.58
N ASP A 94 6.22 -20.21 0.35
CA ASP A 94 5.85 -20.44 1.76
C ASP A 94 4.46 -21.09 1.87
N LEU A 95 3.51 -20.66 1.03
CA LEU A 95 2.14 -21.18 0.97
C LEU A 95 1.99 -22.42 0.07
N GLN A 96 3.05 -22.80 -0.67
CA GLN A 96 3.02 -23.85 -1.71
C GLN A 96 1.91 -23.64 -2.76
N GLN A 97 1.71 -22.38 -3.18
CA GLN A 97 0.66 -21.95 -4.09
C GLN A 97 1.22 -21.36 -5.38
N SER A 98 0.42 -21.40 -6.45
CA SER A 98 0.71 -20.62 -7.66
C SER A 98 0.64 -19.13 -7.36
N LEU A 99 1.49 -18.35 -8.04
CA LEU A 99 1.40 -16.89 -8.05
C LEU A 99 -0.03 -16.42 -8.42
N PRO A 100 -0.53 -15.35 -7.78
CA PRO A 100 -1.88 -14.86 -8.03
C PRO A 100 -2.05 -14.36 -9.47
N GLN A 101 -3.30 -14.32 -9.94
CA GLN A 101 -3.63 -13.98 -11.32
C GLN A 101 -4.71 -12.89 -11.41
N THR A 102 -4.77 -12.20 -12.55
CA THR A 102 -5.89 -11.30 -12.88
C THR A 102 -7.21 -12.05 -12.95
N LYS A 103 -8.33 -11.40 -12.58
CA LYS A 103 -9.68 -11.93 -12.84
C LYS A 103 -10.02 -11.66 -14.33
N PRO A 104 -10.26 -12.70 -15.15
CA PRO A 104 -10.53 -12.55 -16.59
C PRO A 104 -11.68 -11.59 -16.89
N ALA A 105 -11.44 -10.58 -17.74
CA ALA A 105 -12.45 -9.67 -18.28
C ALA A 105 -12.33 -9.59 -19.80
N LEU A 106 -13.42 -9.25 -20.50
CA LEU A 106 -13.39 -8.82 -21.91
C LEU A 106 -12.71 -9.85 -22.86
N ASN A 107 -12.96 -11.14 -22.64
CA ASN A 107 -12.34 -12.29 -23.32
C ASN A 107 -10.83 -12.48 -23.09
N ASN A 108 -10.19 -11.69 -22.23
CA ASN A 108 -8.80 -11.93 -21.82
C ASN A 108 -8.68 -13.22 -21.00
N GLN A 109 -7.55 -13.91 -21.14
CA GLN A 109 -7.18 -15.02 -20.25
C GLN A 109 -6.58 -14.48 -18.95
N ALA A 110 -6.72 -15.23 -17.85
CA ALA A 110 -6.04 -14.94 -16.59
C ALA A 110 -4.53 -14.82 -16.81
N LYS A 111 -3.92 -13.77 -16.26
CA LYS A 111 -2.48 -13.50 -16.35
C LYS A 111 -1.88 -13.54 -14.95
N THR A 112 -0.74 -14.22 -14.81
CA THR A 112 0.04 -14.21 -13.57
C THR A 112 0.50 -12.80 -13.26
N LEU A 113 0.21 -12.34 -12.03
CA LEU A 113 0.57 -11.02 -11.55
C LEU A 113 2.08 -10.94 -11.29
N ARG A 114 2.68 -9.82 -11.71
CA ARG A 114 4.06 -9.43 -11.37
C ARG A 114 4.23 -7.93 -11.43
N PHE A 115 5.15 -7.39 -10.65
CA PHE A 115 5.47 -5.96 -10.66
C PHE A 115 6.48 -5.68 -11.78
N VAL A 116 6.34 -4.53 -12.45
CA VAL A 116 7.24 -4.09 -13.53
C VAL A 116 7.55 -2.61 -13.38
N SER A 117 8.57 -2.14 -14.11
CA SER A 117 8.83 -0.71 -14.27
C SER A 117 7.58 0.07 -14.66
N GLN A 118 7.47 1.30 -14.18
CA GLN A 118 6.50 2.25 -14.73
C GLN A 118 6.70 2.47 -16.25
N ASP A 119 7.94 2.38 -16.75
CA ASP A 119 8.28 2.56 -18.16
C ASP A 119 7.79 1.39 -19.05
N ALA A 120 7.32 0.30 -18.44
CA ALA A 120 6.68 -0.81 -19.17
C ALA A 120 5.22 -0.51 -19.55
N LEU A 121 4.58 0.52 -18.97
CA LEU A 121 3.24 0.98 -19.34
C LEU A 121 3.32 1.86 -20.60
N PRO A 122 2.69 1.50 -21.72
CA PRO A 122 2.70 2.32 -22.93
C PRO A 122 2.04 3.69 -22.72
N GLU A 123 2.57 4.72 -23.37
CA GLU A 123 1.98 6.05 -23.34
C GLU A 123 0.53 6.02 -23.86
N GLY A 124 -0.40 6.57 -23.07
CA GLY A 124 -1.83 6.60 -23.39
C GLY A 124 -2.60 5.33 -23.02
N GLU A 125 -1.96 4.24 -22.58
CA GLU A 125 -2.67 3.08 -22.06
C GLU A 125 -3.13 3.32 -20.60
N ALA A 126 -4.37 2.93 -20.28
CA ALA A 126 -4.88 3.01 -18.93
C ALA A 126 -4.22 1.94 -18.02
N TYR A 127 -3.73 2.37 -16.86
CA TYR A 127 -3.07 1.52 -15.85
C TYR A 127 -3.87 0.23 -15.55
N GLU A 128 -5.18 0.35 -15.36
CA GLU A 128 -6.04 -0.79 -15.06
C GLU A 128 -6.22 -1.73 -16.26
N SER A 129 -6.26 -1.19 -17.48
CA SER A 129 -6.32 -1.99 -18.72
C SER A 129 -5.04 -2.82 -18.88
N PHE A 130 -3.87 -2.19 -18.73
CA PHE A 130 -2.58 -2.84 -18.86
C PHE A 130 -2.39 -3.98 -17.85
N ILE A 131 -2.79 -3.78 -16.59
CA ILE A 131 -2.78 -4.85 -15.57
C ILE A 131 -3.66 -6.00 -16.02
N GLY A 132 -4.91 -5.74 -16.41
CA GLY A 132 -5.88 -6.78 -16.71
C GLY A 132 -5.55 -7.61 -17.95
N THR A 133 -4.95 -6.99 -18.99
CA THR A 133 -4.54 -7.66 -20.23
C THR A 133 -3.21 -8.39 -20.12
N THR A 134 -2.26 -7.89 -19.32
CA THR A 134 -0.87 -8.41 -19.28
C THR A 134 -0.48 -9.13 -17.99
N GLY A 135 -1.14 -8.84 -16.86
CA GLY A 135 -0.71 -9.25 -15.51
C GLY A 135 0.45 -8.42 -14.93
N ASN A 136 0.97 -7.45 -15.69
CA ASN A 136 2.05 -6.58 -15.23
C ASN A 136 1.47 -5.41 -14.42
N ILE A 137 2.00 -5.16 -13.22
CA ILE A 137 1.64 -4.02 -12.36
C ILE A 137 2.73 -2.95 -12.50
N PRO A 138 2.48 -1.82 -13.21
CA PRO A 138 3.43 -0.71 -13.28
C PRO A 138 3.69 -0.17 -11.87
N THR A 139 4.97 0.02 -11.56
CA THR A 139 5.47 0.32 -10.22
C THR A 139 6.61 1.32 -10.33
N ARG A 140 6.50 2.45 -9.61
CA ARG A 140 7.52 3.48 -9.45
C ARG A 140 8.25 3.28 -8.13
N ASP A 141 9.45 3.83 -8.02
CA ASP A 141 10.23 3.82 -6.78
C ASP A 141 9.78 4.95 -5.83
N ASN A 142 8.54 4.85 -5.32
CA ASN A 142 7.98 5.77 -4.32
C ASN A 142 7.14 5.04 -3.24
N LEU A 143 6.83 5.74 -2.15
CA LEU A 143 6.05 5.22 -1.02
C LEU A 143 4.65 4.71 -1.42
N HIS A 144 3.98 5.45 -2.29
CA HIS A 144 2.63 5.16 -2.75
C HIS A 144 2.55 3.79 -3.44
N ASP A 145 3.49 3.51 -4.35
CA ASP A 145 3.56 2.26 -5.09
C ASP A 145 4.12 1.10 -4.25
N LEU A 146 4.99 1.38 -3.27
CA LEU A 146 5.38 0.40 -2.24
C LEU A 146 4.15 -0.07 -1.42
N PHE A 147 3.28 0.85 -0.98
CA PHE A 147 2.06 0.48 -0.26
C PHE A 147 1.02 -0.17 -1.17
N ASN A 148 0.82 0.32 -2.40
CA ASN A 148 -0.06 -0.29 -3.39
C ASN A 148 0.37 -1.74 -3.68
N GLY A 149 1.67 -1.98 -3.88
CA GLY A 149 2.24 -3.31 -4.07
C GLY A 149 2.09 -4.20 -2.84
N SER A 150 2.27 -3.65 -1.63
CA SER A 150 2.03 -4.37 -0.38
C SER A 150 0.56 -4.78 -0.21
N ILE A 151 -0.38 -3.95 -0.68
CA ILE A 151 -1.81 -4.30 -0.73
C ILE A 151 -2.10 -5.37 -1.80
N TRP A 152 -1.44 -5.33 -2.97
CA TRP A 152 -1.51 -6.42 -3.95
C TRP A 152 -0.98 -7.76 -3.41
N LEU A 153 0.07 -7.76 -2.57
CA LEU A 153 0.57 -8.97 -1.88
C LEU A 153 -0.40 -9.49 -0.81
N THR A 154 -1.14 -8.59 -0.17
CA THR A 154 -2.00 -8.88 0.98
C THR A 154 -3.42 -9.27 0.56
N PHE A 155 -3.96 -8.62 -0.46
CA PHE A 155 -5.32 -8.83 -0.96
C PHE A 155 -5.37 -9.02 -2.50
N PRO A 156 -4.64 -10.01 -3.05
CA PRO A 156 -4.51 -10.19 -4.50
C PRO A 156 -5.84 -10.47 -5.21
N LYS A 157 -6.74 -11.29 -4.63
CA LYS A 157 -8.05 -11.58 -5.24
C LYS A 157 -8.92 -10.33 -5.28
N THR A 158 -8.92 -9.56 -4.19
CA THR A 158 -9.69 -8.32 -4.11
C THR A 158 -9.17 -7.32 -5.13
N LYS A 159 -7.86 -7.05 -5.18
CA LYS A 159 -7.29 -6.10 -6.15
C LYS A 159 -7.51 -6.56 -7.60
N ALA A 160 -7.44 -7.86 -7.89
CA ALA A 160 -7.79 -8.42 -9.20
C ALA A 160 -9.29 -8.25 -9.54
N LEU A 161 -10.19 -8.34 -8.58
CA LEU A 161 -11.62 -8.04 -8.75
C LEU A 161 -11.88 -6.56 -9.02
N LEU A 162 -11.25 -5.66 -8.26
CA LEU A 162 -11.37 -4.22 -8.46
C LEU A 162 -10.87 -3.82 -9.86
N ASN A 163 -9.77 -4.42 -10.30
CA ASN A 163 -9.25 -4.28 -11.66
C ASN A 163 -10.25 -4.80 -12.73
N TYR A 164 -10.87 -5.96 -12.51
CA TYR A 164 -11.92 -6.49 -13.41
C TYR A 164 -13.09 -5.51 -13.59
N TYR A 165 -13.61 -4.91 -12.52
CA TYR A 165 -14.67 -3.89 -12.64
C TYR A 165 -14.19 -2.61 -13.32
N HIS A 166 -12.93 -2.20 -13.10
CA HIS A 166 -12.34 -1.11 -13.87
C HIS A 166 -12.30 -1.41 -15.38
N MET A 167 -11.92 -2.63 -15.79
CA MET A 167 -11.96 -3.02 -17.21
C MET A 167 -13.37 -2.93 -17.81
N LEU A 168 -14.38 -3.49 -17.11
CA LEU A 168 -15.78 -3.44 -17.58
C LEU A 168 -16.28 -2.00 -17.78
N GLU A 169 -15.98 -1.12 -16.82
CA GLU A 169 -16.36 0.30 -16.90
C GLU A 169 -15.60 1.05 -18.00
N ILE A 170 -14.31 0.73 -18.22
CA ILE A 170 -13.49 1.33 -19.28
C ILE A 170 -13.99 0.92 -20.67
N GLU A 171 -14.41 -0.34 -20.89
CA GLU A 171 -14.99 -0.73 -22.18
C GLU A 171 -16.34 -0.05 -22.44
N GLN A 172 -17.16 0.16 -21.41
CA GLN A 172 -18.48 0.81 -21.55
C GLN A 172 -18.41 2.33 -21.71
N GLN A 173 -17.49 3.01 -21.01
CA GLN A 173 -17.45 4.48 -20.89
C GLN A 173 -16.24 5.11 -21.59
N GLY A 174 -15.28 4.30 -22.03
CA GLY A 174 -13.98 4.74 -22.52
C GLY A 174 -13.04 5.26 -21.42
N ILE A 175 -11.87 5.73 -21.82
CA ILE A 175 -10.83 6.30 -20.93
C ILE A 175 -11.12 7.80 -20.68
N GLY A 176 -12.41 8.16 -20.54
CA GLY A 176 -12.85 9.54 -20.35
C GLY A 176 -12.52 10.11 -18.96
N SER A 177 -12.51 11.44 -18.85
CA SER A 177 -12.16 12.15 -17.60
C SER A 177 -13.20 12.02 -16.49
N SER A 178 -14.46 11.73 -16.82
CA SER A 178 -15.53 11.45 -15.84
C SER A 178 -15.59 9.95 -15.55
N ARG A 179 -15.13 9.54 -14.37
CA ARG A 179 -15.30 8.17 -13.87
C ARG A 179 -16.77 7.88 -13.53
N GLY A 180 -17.25 6.69 -13.91
CA GLY A 180 -18.51 6.15 -13.43
C GLY A 180 -18.51 5.85 -11.92
N ARG A 181 -19.70 5.73 -11.32
CA ARG A 181 -19.86 5.55 -9.86
C ARG A 181 -19.21 4.27 -9.33
N VAL A 182 -19.13 3.23 -10.15
CA VAL A 182 -18.40 1.99 -9.86
C VAL A 182 -16.91 2.32 -9.70
N ARG A 183 -16.29 2.96 -10.70
CA ARG A 183 -14.88 3.37 -10.64
C ARG A 183 -14.59 4.32 -9.47
N ASP A 184 -15.47 5.28 -9.19
CA ASP A 184 -15.33 6.17 -8.02
C ASP A 184 -15.38 5.40 -6.69
N THR A 185 -16.28 4.41 -6.56
CA THR A 185 -16.39 3.57 -5.36
C THR A 185 -15.13 2.74 -5.16
N ILE A 186 -14.60 2.17 -6.26
CA ILE A 186 -13.35 1.42 -6.24
C ILE A 186 -12.18 2.33 -5.86
N THR A 187 -12.00 3.48 -6.50
CA THR A 187 -10.92 4.44 -6.17
C THR A 187 -10.97 4.86 -4.70
N VAL A 188 -12.15 5.19 -4.16
CA VAL A 188 -12.27 5.62 -2.76
C VAL A 188 -11.87 4.50 -1.79
N PHE A 189 -12.22 3.25 -2.09
CA PHE A 189 -11.82 2.09 -1.28
C PHE A 189 -10.34 1.71 -1.48
N ASP A 190 -9.82 1.72 -2.69
CA ASP A 190 -8.43 1.34 -2.97
C ASP A 190 -7.42 2.36 -2.41
N GLU A 191 -7.78 3.65 -2.41
CA GLU A 191 -6.95 4.73 -1.88
C GLU A 191 -7.08 4.89 -0.36
N ASN A 192 -8.31 4.81 0.19
CA ASN A 192 -8.59 5.18 1.59
C ASN A 192 -9.44 4.14 2.34
N GLY A 193 -9.50 2.90 1.87
CA GLY A 193 -10.34 1.85 2.43
C GLY A 193 -9.82 1.22 3.71
N ALA A 194 -10.75 0.67 4.49
CA ALA A 194 -10.46 -0.17 5.64
C ALA A 194 -11.50 -1.29 5.74
N ILE A 195 -11.14 -2.39 6.36
CA ILE A 195 -12.00 -3.55 6.55
C ILE A 195 -12.19 -3.70 8.06
N LEU A 196 -13.36 -3.32 8.58
CA LEU A 196 -13.77 -3.73 9.92
C LEU A 196 -14.20 -5.19 9.85
N VAL A 197 -13.55 -6.03 10.64
CA VAL A 197 -13.90 -7.45 10.79
C VAL A 197 -14.43 -7.65 12.18
N THR A 198 -15.61 -8.26 12.34
CA THR A 198 -16.18 -8.50 13.67
C THR A 198 -17.03 -9.77 13.79
N ALA A 199 -16.92 -10.42 14.95
CA ALA A 199 -17.79 -11.50 15.39
C ALA A 199 -18.96 -11.02 16.29
N GLU A 200 -19.00 -9.71 16.58
CA GLU A 200 -20.01 -9.05 17.42
C GLU A 200 -20.73 -8.01 16.55
N SER A 201 -21.89 -8.37 16.00
CA SER A 201 -22.59 -7.55 14.99
C SER A 201 -22.86 -6.12 15.45
N SER A 202 -23.10 -5.93 16.75
CA SER A 202 -23.35 -4.60 17.34
C SER A 202 -22.21 -3.60 17.11
N ILE A 203 -20.96 -4.04 17.01
CA ILE A 203 -19.79 -3.16 16.73
C ILE A 203 -19.86 -2.62 15.30
N GLY A 204 -20.22 -3.47 14.34
CA GLY A 204 -20.37 -3.11 12.93
C GLY A 204 -21.62 -2.27 12.66
N GLU A 205 -22.74 -2.62 13.28
CA GLU A 205 -23.98 -1.84 13.23
C GLU A 205 -23.78 -0.44 13.82
N ALA A 206 -23.05 -0.31 14.93
CA ALA A 206 -22.70 0.97 15.52
C ALA A 206 -21.85 1.83 14.56
N LEU A 207 -20.85 1.24 13.87
CA LEU A 207 -20.04 1.95 12.87
C LEU A 207 -20.91 2.53 11.74
N ILE A 208 -21.77 1.71 11.14
CA ILE A 208 -22.67 2.10 10.04
C ILE A 208 -23.61 3.23 10.49
N ASN A 209 -24.05 3.21 11.75
CA ASN A 209 -24.95 4.20 12.34
C ASN A 209 -24.25 5.45 12.91
N PHE A 210 -22.93 5.60 12.71
CA PHE A 210 -22.10 6.69 13.25
C PHE A 210 -22.12 6.76 14.80
N ASP A 211 -22.34 5.63 15.45
CA ASP A 211 -22.22 5.47 16.91
C ASP A 211 -20.78 5.08 17.26
N TRP A 212 -19.93 6.10 17.36
CA TRP A 212 -18.51 5.93 17.72
C TRP A 212 -18.33 5.36 19.12
N GLN A 213 -19.26 5.61 20.04
CA GLN A 213 -19.20 5.08 21.40
C GLN A 213 -19.50 3.59 21.40
N GLY A 214 -20.59 3.16 20.74
CA GLY A 214 -20.95 1.75 20.58
C GLY A 214 -19.95 0.94 19.74
N SER A 215 -19.25 1.57 18.78
CA SER A 215 -18.30 0.86 17.91
C SER A 215 -16.85 0.85 18.44
N LEU A 216 -16.33 1.98 18.91
CA LEU A 216 -14.90 2.16 19.19
C LEU A 216 -14.56 2.21 20.69
N VAL A 217 -15.50 2.65 21.54
CA VAL A 217 -15.21 2.97 22.96
C VAL A 217 -15.74 1.91 23.92
N ALA A 218 -17.06 1.66 23.91
CA ALA A 218 -17.70 0.69 24.78
C ALA A 218 -17.17 -0.76 24.61
N PRO A 219 -16.91 -1.27 23.38
CA PRO A 219 -16.38 -2.62 23.19
C PRO A 219 -14.84 -2.67 23.16
N ARG A 220 -14.11 -1.67 23.70
CA ARG A 220 -12.65 -1.53 23.56
C ARG A 220 -11.86 -2.78 23.96
N ASP A 221 -12.32 -3.52 24.95
CA ASP A 221 -11.74 -4.78 25.42
C ASP A 221 -11.90 -5.95 24.42
N LYS A 222 -12.92 -5.89 23.56
CA LYS A 222 -13.16 -6.84 22.46
C LYS A 222 -12.28 -6.59 21.24
N TRP A 223 -11.59 -5.46 21.14
CA TRP A 223 -10.74 -5.17 19.98
C TRP A 223 -9.41 -5.94 20.03
N ASP A 224 -8.96 -6.40 18.88
CA ASP A 224 -7.69 -7.10 18.75
C ASP A 224 -6.50 -6.15 18.85
N LYS A 225 -5.42 -6.67 19.44
CA LYS A 225 -4.18 -5.92 19.62
C LYS A 225 -3.24 -6.36 18.51
N SER A 226 -2.96 -5.49 17.54
CA SER A 226 -2.15 -5.77 16.34
C SER A 226 -0.82 -6.53 16.55
N LYS A 227 -0.25 -6.53 17.76
CA LYS A 227 1.00 -7.22 18.13
C LYS A 227 0.84 -8.37 19.13
N GLN A 228 -0.36 -8.61 19.63
CA GLN A 228 -0.68 -9.58 20.68
C GLN A 228 -2.03 -10.22 20.35
N SER A 229 -2.03 -11.19 19.44
CA SER A 229 -3.25 -11.91 19.04
C SER A 229 -3.96 -12.44 20.28
N ASN A 230 -5.16 -11.94 20.53
CA ASN A 230 -6.01 -12.41 21.60
C ASN A 230 -7.17 -13.22 21.02
N ASN A 231 -7.22 -14.50 21.35
CA ASN A 231 -8.26 -15.42 20.84
C ASN A 231 -9.67 -15.07 21.36
N GLN A 232 -9.79 -14.17 22.33
CA GLN A 232 -11.05 -13.61 22.84
C GLN A 232 -11.46 -12.29 22.14
N SER A 233 -10.63 -11.74 21.25
CA SER A 233 -11.01 -10.56 20.47
C SER A 233 -12.21 -10.86 19.56
N GLN A 234 -13.04 -9.85 19.32
CA GLN A 234 -14.24 -9.92 18.51
C GLN A 234 -14.29 -8.82 17.43
N ALA A 235 -13.32 -7.91 17.39
CA ALA A 235 -13.19 -6.87 16.36
C ALA A 235 -11.73 -6.59 15.97
N ALA A 236 -11.47 -6.33 14.70
CA ALA A 236 -10.18 -5.87 14.18
C ALA A 236 -10.37 -4.97 12.95
N VAL A 237 -9.40 -4.10 12.65
CA VAL A 237 -9.33 -3.34 11.39
C VAL A 237 -8.10 -3.73 10.60
N TYR A 238 -8.30 -3.96 9.30
CA TYR A 238 -7.25 -4.16 8.32
C TYR A 238 -7.31 -3.03 7.29
N ILE A 239 -6.20 -2.35 7.02
CA ILE A 239 -6.19 -1.24 6.04
C ILE A 239 -6.03 -1.79 4.63
N PHE A 240 -6.93 -1.38 3.74
CA PHE A 240 -6.87 -1.67 2.30
C PHE A 240 -6.34 -0.46 1.51
N GLY A 241 -6.65 0.76 1.98
CA GLY A 241 -6.26 2.02 1.35
C GLY A 241 -4.76 2.25 1.34
N HIS A 242 -4.11 2.13 0.17
CA HIS A 242 -2.65 2.28 0.10
C HIS A 242 -2.19 3.73 0.35
N ALA A 243 -2.91 4.73 -0.17
CA ALA A 243 -2.65 6.14 0.17
C ALA A 243 -3.06 6.50 1.61
N LEU A 244 -3.89 5.69 2.28
CA LEU A 244 -4.13 5.83 3.72
C LEU A 244 -2.92 5.34 4.54
N LEU A 245 -2.25 4.26 4.13
CA LEU A 245 -0.98 3.84 4.74
C LEU A 245 0.09 4.93 4.60
N GLU A 246 0.22 5.52 3.41
CA GLU A 246 1.12 6.65 3.14
C GLU A 246 0.81 7.86 4.05
N LYS A 247 -0.47 8.25 4.16
CA LYS A 247 -0.91 9.35 5.06
C LYS A 247 -0.65 9.05 6.54
N LEU A 248 -0.62 7.77 6.93
CA LEU A 248 -0.36 7.34 8.30
C LEU A 248 1.13 7.38 8.68
N LEU A 249 2.05 7.63 7.73
CA LEU A 249 3.44 8.00 8.05
C LEU A 249 3.54 9.37 8.76
N GLN A 250 2.57 10.26 8.52
CA GLN A 250 2.42 11.55 9.21
C GLN A 250 1.00 11.64 9.78
N PRO A 251 0.70 10.83 10.81
CA PRO A 251 -0.64 10.54 11.28
C PRO A 251 -1.28 11.79 11.89
N ARG A 252 -2.54 12.04 11.53
CA ARG A 252 -3.33 13.19 12.01
C ARG A 252 -4.70 12.72 12.49
N LYS A 253 -5.14 13.24 13.64
CA LYS A 253 -6.39 12.83 14.32
C LYS A 253 -7.61 12.74 13.40
N ALA A 254 -7.74 13.66 12.45
CA ALA A 254 -8.86 13.74 11.52
C ALA A 254 -8.79 12.78 10.30
N LEU A 255 -7.81 11.87 10.22
CA LEU A 255 -7.77 10.85 9.17
C LEU A 255 -8.98 9.91 9.29
N CYS A 256 -9.69 9.73 8.19
CA CYS A 256 -10.91 8.93 8.11
C CYS A 256 -10.85 8.01 6.89
N ALA A 257 -11.05 6.72 7.13
CA ALA A 257 -11.12 5.68 6.13
C ALA A 257 -12.55 5.50 5.60
N HIS A 258 -12.68 4.92 4.40
CA HIS A 258 -13.95 4.52 3.81
C HIS A 258 -14.09 3.00 3.92
N SER A 259 -14.72 2.57 5.02
CA SER A 259 -14.68 1.18 5.47
C SER A 259 -15.84 0.32 4.96
N ILE A 260 -15.60 -0.98 4.92
CA ILE A 260 -16.62 -2.03 4.82
C ILE A 260 -16.64 -2.84 6.12
N VAL A 261 -17.77 -3.49 6.41
CA VAL A 261 -17.94 -4.37 7.58
C VAL A 261 -18.07 -5.80 7.10
N ILE A 262 -17.16 -6.66 7.56
CA ILE A 262 -17.15 -8.10 7.30
C ILE A 262 -17.47 -8.83 8.61
N HIS A 263 -18.62 -9.51 8.63
CA HIS A 263 -19.00 -10.35 9.76
C HIS A 263 -18.35 -11.73 9.65
N VAL A 264 -17.77 -12.20 10.75
CA VAL A 264 -17.09 -13.50 10.88
C VAL A 264 -17.62 -14.26 12.09
N ALA A 265 -17.33 -15.55 12.19
CA ALA A 265 -17.53 -16.29 13.43
C ALA A 265 -16.34 -16.06 14.39
N GLN A 266 -16.52 -16.38 15.68
CA GLN A 266 -15.53 -16.12 16.73
C GLN A 266 -14.22 -16.90 16.54
N ASP A 267 -14.28 -18.05 15.86
CA ASP A 267 -13.14 -18.88 15.49
C ASP A 267 -12.13 -18.16 14.58
N PHE A 268 -12.56 -17.17 13.79
CA PHE A 268 -11.67 -16.30 13.01
C PHE A 268 -10.55 -15.68 13.86
N PHE A 269 -10.84 -15.29 15.11
CA PHE A 269 -9.84 -14.70 16.00
C PHE A 269 -8.88 -15.73 16.62
N THR A 270 -9.13 -17.03 16.42
CA THR A 270 -8.19 -18.12 16.77
C THR A 270 -7.19 -18.45 15.67
N LEU A 271 -7.48 -18.03 14.42
CA LEU A 271 -6.60 -18.23 13.26
C LEU A 271 -5.32 -17.39 13.36
N SER A 272 -4.23 -17.90 12.78
CA SER A 272 -3.01 -17.11 12.58
C SER A 272 -3.27 -15.94 11.63
N LEU A 273 -2.43 -14.91 11.69
CA LEU A 273 -2.60 -13.71 10.87
C LEU A 273 -2.61 -14.01 9.36
N SER A 274 -1.80 -14.98 8.90
CA SER A 274 -1.78 -15.38 7.48
C SER A 274 -3.10 -16.04 7.05
N GLU A 275 -3.64 -16.95 7.87
CA GLU A 275 -4.94 -17.58 7.64
C GLU A 275 -6.08 -16.56 7.66
N ARG A 276 -6.05 -15.61 8.60
CA ARG A 276 -7.01 -14.50 8.66
C ARG A 276 -6.98 -13.69 7.36
N ILE A 277 -5.80 -13.30 6.87
CA ILE A 277 -5.67 -12.51 5.63
C ILE A 277 -6.14 -13.31 4.41
N GLY A 278 -5.79 -14.60 4.30
CA GLY A 278 -6.28 -15.46 3.22
C GLY A 278 -7.81 -15.64 3.23
N HIS A 279 -8.42 -15.73 4.41
CA HIS A 279 -9.88 -15.75 4.57
C HIS A 279 -10.52 -14.39 4.21
N LEU A 280 -9.91 -13.28 4.65
CA LEU A 280 -10.42 -11.94 4.38
C LEU A 280 -10.33 -11.55 2.91
N ASP A 281 -9.25 -11.87 2.20
CA ASP A 281 -9.17 -11.56 0.77
C ASP A 281 -10.30 -12.21 -0.03
N GLN A 282 -10.72 -13.43 0.35
CA GLN A 282 -11.92 -14.03 -0.23
C GLN A 282 -13.20 -13.29 0.20
N LYS A 283 -13.42 -13.05 1.50
CA LYS A 283 -14.63 -12.39 2.01
C LYS A 283 -14.81 -10.97 1.46
N VAL A 284 -13.73 -10.22 1.31
CA VAL A 284 -13.71 -8.87 0.75
C VAL A 284 -13.94 -8.92 -0.77
N THR A 285 -13.36 -9.89 -1.48
CA THR A 285 -13.70 -10.17 -2.88
C THR A 285 -15.21 -10.40 -3.03
N ASP A 286 -15.79 -11.33 -2.28
CA ASP A 286 -17.23 -11.67 -2.35
C ASP A 286 -18.12 -10.44 -2.02
N TYR A 287 -17.77 -9.68 -0.98
CA TYR A 287 -18.48 -8.46 -0.59
C TYR A 287 -18.41 -7.38 -1.67
N MET A 288 -17.22 -7.12 -2.22
CA MET A 288 -17.02 -6.09 -3.24
C MET A 288 -17.66 -6.48 -4.58
N ASP A 289 -17.73 -7.77 -4.93
CA ASP A 289 -18.43 -8.23 -6.15
C ASP A 289 -19.94 -7.95 -6.01
N ALA A 290 -20.52 -8.30 -4.86
CA ALA A 290 -21.91 -8.03 -4.53
C ALA A 290 -22.25 -6.53 -4.39
N LEU A 291 -21.28 -5.69 -4.00
CA LEU A 291 -21.45 -4.23 -3.91
C LEU A 291 -21.35 -3.57 -5.30
N LEU A 292 -20.33 -3.89 -6.08
CA LEU A 292 -20.04 -3.25 -7.36
C LEU A 292 -20.99 -3.70 -8.49
N SER A 293 -21.60 -4.89 -8.37
CA SER A 293 -22.71 -5.32 -9.21
C SER A 293 -24.03 -4.52 -9.02
N GLN A 294 -24.14 -3.67 -7.99
CA GLN A 294 -25.38 -2.91 -7.75
C GLN A 294 -25.49 -1.68 -8.68
N PRO A 295 -26.63 -1.47 -9.36
CA PRO A 295 -26.81 -0.33 -10.28
C PRO A 295 -26.85 1.03 -9.56
N ASP A 296 -27.07 1.06 -8.25
CA ASP A 296 -27.08 2.25 -7.41
C ASP A 296 -25.78 2.44 -6.58
N VAL A 297 -24.72 1.65 -6.86
CA VAL A 297 -23.47 1.73 -6.12
C VAL A 297 -22.88 3.14 -6.17
N THR A 298 -22.41 3.62 -5.03
CA THR A 298 -21.70 4.90 -4.86
C THR A 298 -20.73 4.80 -3.68
N PRO A 299 -19.71 5.68 -3.58
CA PRO A 299 -18.82 5.74 -2.42
C PRO A 299 -19.55 5.92 -1.06
N ARG A 300 -20.81 6.37 -1.06
CA ARG A 300 -21.63 6.52 0.16
C ARG A 300 -22.08 5.20 0.77
N LYS A 301 -21.90 4.07 0.07
CA LYS A 301 -22.13 2.72 0.61
C LYS A 301 -20.96 2.27 1.51
N LEU A 302 -19.81 2.96 1.45
CA LEU A 302 -18.67 2.76 2.36
C LEU A 302 -18.87 3.59 3.63
N SER A 303 -18.68 2.97 4.80
CA SER A 303 -18.92 3.61 6.10
C SER A 303 -17.68 4.42 6.55
N PRO A 304 -17.82 5.69 6.94
CA PRO A 304 -16.67 6.47 7.42
C PRO A 304 -16.14 5.89 8.74
N LEU A 305 -14.82 5.77 8.87
CA LEU A 305 -14.15 5.26 10.06
C LEU A 305 -12.98 6.20 10.44
N PRO A 306 -13.07 6.97 11.54
CA PRO A 306 -11.93 7.72 12.06
C PRO A 306 -10.79 6.76 12.45
N ILE A 307 -9.75 6.65 11.60
CA ILE A 307 -8.84 5.50 11.64
C ILE A 307 -7.98 5.47 12.91
N LEU A 308 -7.60 6.65 13.42
CA LEU A 308 -6.88 6.78 14.69
C LEU A 308 -7.80 6.64 15.92
N GLY A 309 -9.13 6.52 15.71
CA GLY A 309 -10.09 6.13 16.74
C GLY A 309 -10.21 4.61 16.94
N VAL A 310 -9.68 3.79 16.01
CA VAL A 310 -9.63 2.33 16.17
C VAL A 310 -8.80 1.99 17.40
N PRO A 311 -9.32 1.22 18.38
CA PRO A 311 -8.55 0.82 19.55
C PRO A 311 -7.19 0.24 19.22
N HIS A 312 -6.20 0.59 20.03
CA HIS A 312 -4.80 0.19 19.89
C HIS A 312 -4.05 0.73 18.65
N PHE A 313 -4.69 1.45 17.73
CA PHE A 313 -3.98 2.10 16.61
C PHE A 313 -3.24 3.38 17.02
N TRP A 314 -3.75 4.14 18.00
CA TRP A 314 -3.17 5.42 18.41
C TRP A 314 -3.12 5.55 19.94
N ALA A 315 -2.00 6.03 20.48
CA ALA A 315 -1.79 6.08 21.93
C ALA A 315 -2.81 6.99 22.64
N GLU A 316 -3.12 8.16 22.08
CA GLU A 316 -4.07 9.10 22.68
C GLU A 316 -5.51 8.55 22.73
N ASN A 317 -5.87 7.60 21.85
CA ASN A 317 -7.20 7.00 21.83
C ASN A 317 -7.49 6.07 23.02
N ALA A 318 -6.52 5.87 23.91
CA ALA A 318 -6.77 5.28 25.22
C ALA A 318 -7.50 6.24 26.19
N ASN A 319 -7.47 7.55 25.93
CA ASN A 319 -8.20 8.54 26.72
C ASN A 319 -9.62 8.71 26.15
N PRO A 320 -10.70 8.55 26.96
CA PRO A 320 -12.08 8.79 26.51
C PRO A 320 -12.31 10.16 25.84
N SER A 321 -11.62 11.22 26.31
CA SER A 321 -11.80 12.57 25.73
C SER A 321 -11.26 12.71 24.30
N PHE A 322 -10.48 11.75 23.81
CA PHE A 322 -10.09 11.69 22.40
C PHE A 322 -11.32 11.66 21.47
N TYR A 323 -12.37 10.95 21.90
CA TYR A 323 -13.61 10.72 21.15
C TYR A 323 -14.67 11.83 21.32
N GLU A 324 -14.45 12.79 22.21
CA GLU A 324 -15.35 13.94 22.44
C GLU A 324 -15.24 15.02 21.35
N ASP A 325 -14.24 14.90 20.47
CA ASP A 325 -13.97 15.82 19.38
C ASP A 325 -14.98 15.66 18.24
N CYS A 326 -16.06 16.43 18.33
CA CYS A 326 -17.13 16.49 17.32
C CYS A 326 -16.67 16.93 15.92
N GLN A 327 -15.45 17.44 15.72
CA GLN A 327 -14.94 17.71 14.36
C GLN A 327 -14.43 16.44 13.67
N VAL A 328 -14.03 15.44 14.44
CA VAL A 328 -13.58 14.12 13.96
C VAL A 328 -14.71 13.10 14.11
N PHE A 329 -15.25 12.95 15.32
CA PHE A 329 -16.30 12.00 15.71
C PHE A 329 -17.69 12.60 15.49
N ARG A 330 -17.94 13.05 14.26
CA ARG A 330 -19.21 13.69 13.86
C ARG A 330 -20.36 12.69 13.98
N SER A 331 -21.47 13.12 14.56
CA SER A 331 -22.72 12.37 14.43
C SER A 331 -23.12 12.27 12.95
N GLY A 332 -23.63 11.10 12.56
CA GLY A 332 -24.09 10.89 11.19
C GLY A 332 -25.19 11.87 10.81
N ARG A 333 -25.38 12.10 9.51
CA ARG A 333 -26.49 12.92 8.99
C ARG A 333 -27.83 12.19 9.17
N ARG A 334 -28.27 12.02 10.42
CA ARG A 334 -29.65 11.65 10.73
C ARG A 334 -30.54 12.72 10.11
N ARG A 335 -31.35 12.34 9.12
CA ARG A 335 -32.65 13.00 8.95
C ARG A 335 -33.34 12.86 10.31
N GLN A 336 -33.70 13.99 10.93
CA GLN A 336 -34.66 13.94 12.03
C GLN A 336 -35.91 13.22 11.49
N LYS A 337 -36.38 12.24 12.26
CA LYS A 337 -37.59 11.47 11.95
C LYS A 337 -38.82 12.28 12.35
#